data_AF-A0A7J7V122-F1
#
_entry.id   AF-A0A7J7V122-F1
#
_cell.length_a   1.000
_cell.length_b   1.000
_cell.length_c   1.000
_cell.angle_alpha   90.00
_cell.angle_beta   90.00
_cell.angle_gamma   90.00
#
_symmetry.space_group_name_H-M   'P 1'
#
loop_
_entity.id
_entity.type
_entity.pdbx_description
1 polymer ?
#
loop_
_entity_poly.entity_id
_entity_poly.type
_entity_poly.pdbx_seq_one_letter_code
_entity_poly.pdbx_strand_id
1 'polypeptide(L)'
;MGNSGSRPEQSVWSQFLPEEQAEVDRLFDALSSEKSSSASPRSFSLEALKSHIGEALPPDMVARLYDGMRRVDLMRPAKGPSESVSREQFTASMSHLLKGSSREKSFMVLKMISATDGPVKAREVLKFTEDLVGSLVHVLSHRQELRGWAPKRAPGPPPRVQALAAQLLSEVKLAGKSCWALSGWTVTAIPL
;
A
#
# COMPACT_ATOMS: atom_id res chain seq x y z
N MET A 1 14.52 -45.66 14.22
CA MET A 1 13.78 -44.72 15.10
C MET A 1 13.63 -43.41 14.35
N GLY A 2 12.41 -43.13 13.89
CA GLY A 2 12.11 -42.06 12.94
C GLY A 2 12.18 -40.67 13.59
N ASN A 3 12.96 -39.79 12.98
CA ASN A 3 12.99 -38.37 13.32
C ASN A 3 11.82 -37.69 12.61
N SER A 4 10.68 -37.63 13.27
CA SER A 4 9.56 -36.79 12.86
C SER A 4 9.92 -35.34 13.12
N GLY A 5 10.73 -34.77 12.22
CA GLY A 5 10.94 -33.33 12.14
C GLY A 5 9.60 -32.67 11.85
N SER A 6 8.86 -32.36 12.92
CA SER A 6 7.76 -31.42 12.87
C SER A 6 8.41 -30.08 12.57
N ARG A 7 8.44 -29.71 11.28
CA ARG A 7 8.51 -28.31 10.89
C ARG A 7 7.51 -27.59 11.79
N PRO A 8 7.88 -26.52 12.51
CA PRO A 8 6.86 -25.66 13.07
C PRO A 8 6.02 -25.24 11.86
N GLU A 9 4.76 -25.68 11.85
CA GLU A 9 3.75 -25.04 11.02
C GLU A 9 3.87 -23.58 11.39
N GLN A 10 4.49 -22.79 10.51
CA GLN A 10 4.64 -21.36 10.70
C GLN A 10 3.23 -20.83 10.63
N SER A 11 2.62 -20.80 11.80
CA SER A 11 1.29 -20.32 12.04
C SER A 11 1.40 -18.82 11.84
N VAL A 12 1.25 -18.37 10.59
CA VAL A 12 1.26 -16.95 10.19
C VAL A 12 -0.02 -16.31 10.71
N TRP A 13 -0.12 -16.19 12.03
CA TRP A 13 -1.21 -15.53 12.69
C TRP A 13 -0.62 -14.24 13.24
N SER A 14 -1.04 -13.15 12.60
CA SER A 14 -1.32 -11.86 13.23
C SER A 14 -0.50 -11.51 14.47
N GLN A 15 0.32 -10.47 14.36
CA GLN A 15 1.04 -9.88 15.49
C GLN A 15 0.11 -9.04 16.41
N PHE A 16 -1.21 -9.13 16.23
CA PHE A 16 -2.20 -8.37 17.00
C PHE A 16 -2.52 -9.03 18.33
N LEU A 17 -2.80 -8.21 19.33
CA LEU A 17 -3.45 -8.65 20.57
C LEU A 17 -4.90 -9.10 20.28
N PRO A 18 -5.54 -9.91 21.14
CA PRO A 18 -6.90 -10.38 20.92
C PRO A 18 -7.91 -9.26 20.63
N GLU A 19 -7.81 -8.13 21.34
CA GLU A 19 -8.68 -6.97 21.17
C GLU A 19 -8.45 -6.28 19.82
N GLU A 20 -7.19 -6.14 19.42
CA GLU A 20 -6.80 -5.58 18.12
C GLU A 20 -7.27 -6.48 16.97
N GLN A 21 -7.14 -7.80 17.13
CA GLN A 21 -7.63 -8.78 16.16
C GLN A 21 -9.16 -8.70 16.02
N ALA A 22 -9.89 -8.52 17.13
CA ALA A 22 -11.34 -8.33 17.08
C ALA A 22 -11.78 -7.05 16.36
N GLU A 23 -11.00 -5.97 16.40
CA GLU A 23 -11.24 -4.77 15.56
C GLU A 23 -10.97 -5.04 14.08
N VAL A 24 -9.87 -5.75 13.77
CA VAL A 24 -9.55 -6.16 12.38
C VAL A 24 -10.65 -7.05 11.80
N ASP A 25 -11.13 -8.03 12.57
CA ASP A 25 -12.19 -8.93 12.13
C ASP A 25 -13.52 -8.22 11.93
N ARG A 26 -13.89 -7.29 12.83
CA ARG A 26 -15.07 -6.44 12.65
C ARG A 26 -14.99 -5.58 11.40
N LEU A 27 -13.83 -5.00 11.12
CA LEU A 27 -13.61 -4.23 9.90
C LEU A 27 -13.75 -5.11 8.64
N PHE A 28 -13.19 -6.32 8.67
CA PHE A 28 -13.34 -7.27 7.57
C PHE A 28 -14.81 -7.65 7.34
N ASP A 29 -15.56 -7.91 8.41
CA ASP A 29 -16.98 -8.23 8.32
C ASP A 29 -17.80 -7.05 7.77
N ALA A 30 -17.46 -5.81 8.14
CA ALA A 30 -18.10 -4.62 7.58
C ALA A 30 -17.81 -4.43 6.07
N LEU A 31 -16.65 -4.87 5.60
CA LEU A 31 -16.27 -4.83 4.17
C LEU A 31 -16.87 -6.00 3.38
N SER A 32 -17.09 -7.14 4.01
CA SER A 32 -17.58 -8.36 3.39
C SER A 32 -19.10 -8.35 3.36
N SER A 33 -19.68 -8.07 2.19
CA SER A 33 -21.14 -8.01 2.00
C SER A 33 -21.89 -9.23 2.58
N GLU A 34 -22.99 -8.99 3.31
CA GLU A 34 -23.84 -10.02 3.94
C GLU A 34 -24.48 -11.01 2.94
N LYS A 35 -24.48 -10.72 1.63
CA LYS A 35 -25.19 -11.52 0.62
C LYS A 35 -24.43 -12.75 0.11
N SER A 36 -23.34 -13.18 0.75
CA SER A 36 -22.76 -14.49 0.43
C SER A 36 -23.64 -15.59 1.04
N SER A 37 -24.30 -16.39 0.20
CA SER A 37 -24.87 -17.67 0.64
C SER A 37 -23.80 -18.45 1.41
N SER A 38 -24.20 -19.23 2.42
CA SER A 38 -23.34 -19.92 3.39
C SER A 38 -22.30 -20.89 2.81
N ALA A 39 -22.16 -20.97 1.49
CA ALA A 39 -21.28 -21.85 0.75
C ALA A 39 -20.05 -21.18 0.13
N SER A 40 -19.97 -19.83 0.06
CA SER A 40 -18.78 -19.15 -0.47
C SER A 40 -17.87 -18.60 0.64
N PRO A 41 -16.54 -18.71 0.50
CA PRO A 41 -15.59 -18.08 1.43
C PRO A 41 -15.82 -16.57 1.47
N ARG A 42 -15.92 -15.98 2.67
CA ARG A 42 -16.09 -14.53 2.82
C ARG A 42 -14.88 -13.78 2.24
N SER A 43 -15.17 -12.75 1.46
CA SER A 43 -14.20 -11.84 0.86
C SER A 43 -14.86 -10.51 0.53
N PHE A 44 -14.06 -9.48 0.24
CA PHE A 44 -14.56 -8.18 -0.21
C PHE A 44 -13.93 -7.73 -1.53
N SER A 45 -14.66 -6.88 -2.24
CA SER A 45 -14.27 -6.30 -3.54
C SER A 45 -13.66 -4.90 -3.39
N LEU A 46 -13.02 -4.41 -4.45
CA LEU A 46 -12.51 -3.03 -4.49
C LEU A 46 -13.62 -2.00 -4.25
N GLU A 47 -14.82 -2.23 -4.80
CA GLU A 47 -15.96 -1.31 -4.64
C GLU A 47 -16.47 -1.27 -3.20
N ALA A 48 -16.45 -2.40 -2.47
CA ALA A 48 -16.76 -2.41 -1.05
C ALA A 48 -15.74 -1.57 -0.25
N LEU A 49 -14.45 -1.72 -0.56
CA LEU A 49 -13.39 -0.94 0.08
C LEU A 49 -13.50 0.56 -0.23
N LYS A 50 -13.74 0.94 -1.49
CA LYS A 50 -13.98 2.33 -1.90
C LYS A 50 -15.18 2.93 -1.17
N SER A 51 -16.29 2.19 -1.11
CA SER A 51 -17.51 2.64 -0.45
C SER A 51 -17.30 2.85 1.06
N HIS A 52 -16.52 1.97 1.70
CA HIS A 52 -16.21 2.09 3.13
C HIS A 52 -15.25 3.25 3.44
N ILE A 53 -14.22 3.47 2.62
CA ILE A 53 -13.25 4.56 2.81
C ILE A 53 -13.85 5.93 2.45
N GLY A 54 -14.74 5.97 1.44
CA GLY A 54 -15.32 7.19 0.92
C GLY A 54 -14.26 8.17 0.44
N GLU A 55 -14.41 9.45 0.80
CA GLU A 55 -13.52 10.54 0.38
C GLU A 55 -12.25 10.67 1.22
N ALA A 56 -12.01 9.77 2.19
CA ALA A 56 -10.88 9.89 3.10
C ALA A 56 -9.53 9.64 2.42
N LEU A 57 -9.51 8.92 1.29
CA LEU A 57 -8.30 8.59 0.53
C LEU A 57 -8.57 8.71 -0.97
N PRO A 58 -7.59 9.16 -1.79
CA PRO A 58 -7.78 9.21 -3.24
C PRO A 58 -8.06 7.82 -3.84
N PRO A 59 -8.95 7.71 -4.85
CA PRO A 59 -9.34 6.42 -5.44
C PRO A 59 -8.17 5.55 -5.92
N ASP A 60 -7.14 6.17 -6.50
CA ASP A 60 -5.95 5.47 -6.98
C ASP A 60 -5.17 4.80 -5.85
N MET A 61 -5.09 5.45 -4.69
CA MET A 61 -4.41 4.88 -3.52
C MET A 61 -5.25 3.77 -2.87
N VAL A 62 -6.58 3.89 -2.87
CA VAL A 62 -7.47 2.80 -2.44
C VAL A 62 -7.29 1.57 -3.34
N ALA A 63 -7.24 1.77 -4.66
CA ALA A 63 -7.02 0.69 -5.62
C ALA A 63 -5.65 0.01 -5.41
N ARG A 64 -4.58 0.77 -5.19
CA ARG A 64 -3.24 0.23 -4.89
C ARG A 64 -3.23 -0.57 -3.60
N LEU A 65 -3.89 -0.08 -2.54
CA LEU A 65 -3.98 -0.79 -1.27
C LEU A 65 -4.72 -2.12 -1.45
N TYR A 66 -5.87 -2.10 -2.11
CA TYR A 66 -6.64 -3.30 -2.43
C TYR A 66 -5.81 -4.34 -3.20
N ASP A 67 -5.16 -3.90 -4.27
CA ASP A 67 -4.30 -4.77 -5.08
C ASP A 67 -3.12 -5.32 -4.28
N GLY A 68 -2.52 -4.50 -3.42
CA GLY A 68 -1.45 -4.92 -2.52
C GLY A 68 -1.90 -6.06 -1.60
N MET A 69 -3.07 -5.92 -0.97
CA MET A 69 -3.63 -6.95 -0.08
C MET A 69 -3.94 -8.25 -0.81
N ARG A 70 -4.57 -8.14 -1.99
CA ARG A 70 -4.99 -9.26 -2.83
C ARG A 70 -3.83 -10.10 -3.37
N ARG A 71 -2.64 -9.50 -3.47
CA ARG A 71 -1.39 -10.13 -3.94
C ARG A 71 -0.53 -10.71 -2.82
N VAL A 72 -1.00 -10.69 -1.57
CA VAL A 72 -0.33 -11.39 -0.48
C VAL A 72 -0.56 -12.89 -0.64
N ASP A 73 0.54 -13.62 -0.85
CA ASP A 73 0.54 -15.07 -1.04
C ASP A 73 0.68 -15.78 0.31
N LEU A 74 -0.37 -16.50 0.73
CA LEU A 74 -0.42 -17.18 2.03
C LEU A 74 -0.23 -18.70 1.92
N MET A 75 0.68 -19.16 1.04
CA MET A 75 0.93 -20.56 0.67
C MET A 75 0.04 -21.18 -0.43
N ARG A 76 -0.69 -20.40 -1.22
CA ARG A 76 -1.45 -20.98 -2.35
C ARG A 76 -0.50 -21.35 -3.50
N PRO A 77 -0.44 -22.61 -3.98
CA PRO A 77 0.39 -22.95 -5.12
C PRO A 77 -0.17 -22.27 -6.37
N ALA A 78 0.61 -21.35 -6.96
CA ALA A 78 0.54 -20.86 -8.34
C ALA A 78 -0.85 -20.59 -8.95
N LYS A 79 -1.85 -20.22 -8.15
CA LYS A 79 -3.11 -19.68 -8.65
C LYS A 79 -2.94 -18.17 -8.61
N GLY A 80 -3.10 -17.52 -9.77
CA GLY A 80 -2.92 -16.08 -9.93
C GLY A 80 -3.70 -15.22 -8.92
N PRO A 81 -3.53 -13.89 -8.96
CA PRO A 81 -4.14 -12.98 -7.99
C PRO A 81 -5.62 -13.30 -7.79
N SER A 82 -6.07 -13.42 -6.54
CA SER A 82 -7.49 -13.63 -6.27
C SER A 82 -8.31 -12.48 -6.87
N GLU A 83 -9.58 -12.71 -7.21
CA GLU A 83 -10.46 -11.63 -7.69
C GLU A 83 -10.86 -10.67 -6.55
N SER A 84 -10.91 -11.21 -5.33
CA SER A 84 -11.29 -10.54 -4.08
C SER A 84 -10.21 -10.69 -3.00
N VAL A 85 -10.27 -9.87 -1.95
CA VAL A 85 -9.40 -10.01 -0.77
C VAL A 85 -10.06 -10.96 0.23
N SER A 86 -9.39 -12.08 0.56
CA SER A 86 -9.86 -13.01 1.59
C SER A 86 -9.55 -12.50 3.00
N ARG A 87 -10.16 -13.11 4.04
CA ARG A 87 -9.89 -12.75 5.43
C ARG A 87 -8.42 -12.90 5.78
N GLU A 88 -7.80 -13.99 5.37
CA GLU A 88 -6.40 -14.27 5.68
C GLU A 88 -5.49 -13.24 5.02
N GLN A 89 -5.75 -12.89 3.75
CA GLN A 89 -5.01 -11.85 3.03
C GLN A 89 -5.15 -10.50 3.70
N PHE A 90 -6.36 -10.14 4.12
CA PHE A 90 -6.63 -8.91 4.85
C PHE A 90 -5.89 -8.86 6.18
N THR A 91 -6.04 -9.89 7.03
CA THR A 91 -5.41 -9.96 8.34
C THR A 91 -3.88 -9.94 8.25
N ALA A 92 -3.29 -10.70 7.33
CA ALA A 92 -1.84 -10.69 7.10
C ALA A 92 -1.36 -9.31 6.64
N SER A 93 -2.08 -8.69 5.71
CA SER A 93 -1.75 -7.34 5.22
C SER A 93 -1.81 -6.30 6.34
N MET A 94 -2.87 -6.32 7.16
CA MET A 94 -3.03 -5.41 8.29
C MET A 94 -1.93 -5.62 9.33
N SER A 95 -1.59 -6.88 9.62
CA SER A 95 -0.50 -7.21 10.54
C SER A 95 0.83 -6.64 10.03
N HIS A 96 1.17 -6.82 8.76
CA HIS A 96 2.39 -6.29 8.16
C HIS A 96 2.41 -4.75 8.12
N LEU A 97 1.29 -4.12 7.79
CA LEU A 97 1.21 -2.65 7.69
C LEU A 97 1.28 -1.96 9.06
N LEU A 98 0.56 -2.48 10.07
CA LEU A 98 0.40 -1.79 11.36
C LEU A 98 1.47 -2.20 12.37
N LYS A 99 1.73 -3.51 12.50
CA LYS A 99 2.64 -4.07 13.52
C LYS A 99 3.96 -4.57 12.95
N GLY A 100 4.03 -4.78 11.63
CA GLY A 100 5.18 -5.39 10.98
C GLY A 100 6.49 -4.62 11.12
N SER A 101 7.57 -5.38 11.01
CA SER A 101 8.95 -4.91 10.86
C SER A 101 9.13 -4.08 9.58
N SER A 102 10.27 -3.39 9.46
CA SER A 102 10.62 -2.65 8.24
C SER A 102 10.59 -3.54 6.98
N ARG A 103 11.00 -4.80 7.10
CA ARG A 103 10.96 -5.78 6.00
C ARG A 103 9.53 -6.10 5.57
N GLU A 104 8.64 -6.35 6.51
CA GLU A 104 7.22 -6.68 6.24
C GLU A 104 6.48 -5.47 5.67
N LYS A 105 6.71 -4.27 6.22
CA LYS A 105 6.19 -3.02 5.68
C LYS A 105 6.69 -2.76 4.26
N SER A 106 7.98 -2.97 4.01
CA SER A 106 8.57 -2.82 2.68
C SER A 106 7.99 -3.82 1.68
N PHE A 107 7.70 -5.05 2.11
CA PHE A 107 7.03 -6.05 1.29
C PHE A 107 5.63 -5.59 0.84
N MET A 108 4.83 -5.04 1.76
CA MET A 108 3.51 -4.48 1.42
C MET A 108 3.63 -3.30 0.45
N VAL A 109 4.58 -2.39 0.68
CA VAL A 109 4.84 -1.26 -0.23
C VAL A 109 5.20 -1.77 -1.64
N LEU A 110 6.05 -2.78 -1.76
CA LEU A 110 6.39 -3.37 -3.07
C LEU A 110 5.17 -3.94 -3.79
N LYS A 111 4.27 -4.63 -3.08
CA LYS A 111 3.02 -5.17 -3.65
C LYS A 111 2.04 -4.07 -4.11
N MET A 112 2.11 -2.87 -3.50
CA MET A 112 1.35 -1.68 -3.92
C MET A 112 1.98 -0.94 -5.11
N ILE A 113 3.31 -1.03 -5.28
CA ILE A 113 4.02 -0.38 -6.39
C ILE A 113 3.90 -1.21 -7.67
N SER A 114 4.18 -2.52 -7.60
CA SER A 114 4.27 -3.40 -8.76
C SER A 114 3.15 -4.43 -8.80
N ALA A 115 2.64 -4.65 -10.01
CA ALA A 115 1.67 -5.72 -10.30
C ALA A 115 2.32 -7.08 -10.53
N THR A 116 3.64 -7.13 -10.68
CA THR A 116 4.40 -8.34 -10.91
C THR A 116 5.36 -8.58 -9.76
N ASP A 117 5.65 -9.85 -9.47
CA ASP A 117 6.66 -10.26 -8.48
C ASP A 117 8.11 -10.03 -8.97
N GLY A 118 8.29 -9.21 -10.01
CA GLY A 118 9.57 -8.91 -10.63
C GLY A 118 10.23 -7.64 -10.12
N PRO A 119 11.42 -7.29 -10.67
CA PRO A 119 12.12 -6.06 -10.34
C PRO A 119 11.25 -4.84 -10.62
N VAL A 120 11.12 -3.96 -9.63
CA VAL A 120 10.39 -2.71 -9.74
C VAL A 120 11.23 -1.66 -10.46
N LYS A 121 10.64 -0.95 -11.42
CA LYS A 121 11.34 0.08 -12.19
C LYS A 121 11.34 1.40 -11.42
N ALA A 122 12.41 2.19 -11.56
CA ALA A 122 12.54 3.50 -10.89
C ALA A 122 11.35 4.42 -11.14
N ARG A 123 10.77 4.41 -12.35
CA ARG A 123 9.57 5.19 -12.70
C ARG A 123 8.31 4.78 -11.91
N GLU A 124 8.19 3.50 -11.55
CA GLU A 124 7.05 2.99 -10.77
C GLU A 124 7.19 3.41 -9.31
N VAL A 125 8.43 3.38 -8.79
CA VAL A 125 8.76 3.92 -7.46
C VAL A 125 8.47 5.42 -7.41
N LEU A 126 8.95 6.21 -8.38
CA LEU A 126 8.70 7.64 -8.44
C LEU A 126 7.20 7.95 -8.47
N LYS A 127 6.45 7.28 -9.35
CA LYS A 127 5.00 7.49 -9.45
C LYS A 127 4.28 7.12 -8.16
N PHE A 128 4.67 6.03 -7.50
CA PHE A 128 4.12 5.68 -6.20
C PHE A 128 4.44 6.72 -5.13
N THR A 129 5.66 7.26 -5.10
CA THR A 129 6.03 8.32 -4.15
C THR A 129 5.22 9.59 -4.38
N GLU A 130 5.00 10.01 -5.63
CA GLU A 130 4.11 11.13 -5.95
C GLU A 130 2.68 10.89 -5.47
N ASP A 131 2.13 9.71 -5.75
CA ASP A 131 0.77 9.32 -5.36
C ASP A 131 0.65 9.25 -3.82
N LEU A 132 1.69 8.78 -3.13
CA LEU A 132 1.75 8.71 -1.66
C LEU A 132 1.78 10.09 -1.02
N VAL A 133 2.66 10.98 -1.49
CA VAL A 133 2.73 12.36 -1.00
C VAL A 133 1.43 13.10 -1.29
N GLY A 134 0.87 12.93 -2.49
CA GLY A 134 -0.44 13.49 -2.85
C GLY A 134 -1.56 12.98 -1.94
N SER A 135 -1.57 11.69 -1.63
CA SER A 135 -2.54 11.07 -0.72
C SER A 135 -2.41 11.59 0.72
N LEU A 136 -1.18 11.82 1.19
CA LEU A 136 -0.96 12.41 2.52
C LEU A 136 -1.54 13.83 2.60
N VAL A 137 -1.29 14.67 1.59
CA VAL A 137 -1.87 16.02 1.53
C VAL A 137 -3.40 15.94 1.47
N HIS A 138 -3.96 15.01 0.71
CA HIS A 138 -5.40 14.78 0.63
C HIS A 138 -5.99 14.40 1.99
N VAL A 139 -5.42 13.41 2.69
CA VAL A 139 -5.90 12.94 4.00
C VAL A 139 -5.85 14.06 5.04
N LEU A 140 -4.74 14.81 5.11
CA LEU A 140 -4.60 15.91 6.06
C LEU A 140 -5.58 17.05 5.75
N SER A 141 -5.86 17.31 4.48
CA SER A 141 -6.89 18.27 4.07
C SER A 141 -8.28 17.79 4.47
N HIS A 142 -8.61 16.53 4.18
CA HIS A 142 -9.90 15.91 4.47
C HIS A 142 -10.21 15.92 5.97
N ARG A 143 -9.19 15.66 6.81
CA ARG A 143 -9.30 15.71 8.28
C ARG A 143 -9.20 17.12 8.88
N GLN A 144 -9.02 18.14 8.06
CA GLN A 144 -8.86 19.55 8.49
C GLN A 144 -7.65 19.78 9.42
N GLU A 145 -6.60 18.98 9.25
CA GLU A 145 -5.37 19.07 10.06
C GLU A 145 -4.39 20.12 9.50
N LEU A 146 -4.58 20.55 8.25
CA LEU A 146 -3.75 21.56 7.58
C LEU A 146 -4.14 22.99 7.96
N ARG A 147 -4.19 23.30 9.26
CA ARG A 147 -4.57 24.63 9.75
C ARG A 147 -3.69 25.71 9.12
N GLY A 148 -4.31 26.62 8.37
CA GLY A 148 -3.62 27.74 7.70
C GLY A 148 -2.89 27.39 6.40
N TRP A 149 -2.88 26.12 5.98
CA TRP A 149 -2.32 25.72 4.69
C TRP A 149 -3.45 25.63 3.67
N ALA A 150 -3.60 26.66 2.82
CA ALA A 150 -4.57 26.68 1.73
C ALA A 150 -3.90 26.26 0.42
N PRO A 151 -4.15 25.03 -0.10
CA PRO A 151 -3.57 24.60 -1.36
C PRO A 151 -4.18 25.39 -2.52
N LYS A 152 -3.34 26.03 -3.34
CA LYS A 152 -3.78 26.62 -4.61
C LYS A 152 -4.19 25.47 -5.55
N ARG A 153 -5.50 25.30 -5.80
CA ARG A 153 -6.02 24.26 -6.70
C ARG A 153 -5.58 24.58 -8.13
N ALA A 154 -4.71 23.74 -8.68
CA ALA A 154 -4.43 23.65 -10.11
C ALA A 154 -4.72 22.21 -10.56
N PRO A 155 -5.14 21.99 -11.83
CA PRO A 155 -5.28 20.64 -12.37
C PRO A 155 -3.92 19.93 -12.42
N GLY A 156 -3.87 18.69 -11.93
CA GLY A 156 -2.67 17.85 -11.88
C GLY A 156 -1.99 17.81 -10.50
N PRO A 157 -1.01 16.91 -10.28
CA PRO A 157 -0.21 16.90 -9.06
C PRO A 157 0.43 18.29 -8.89
N PRO A 158 0.29 18.96 -7.73
CA PRO A 158 0.93 20.23 -7.52
C PRO A 158 2.43 20.10 -7.80
N PRO A 159 3.09 21.06 -8.48
CA PRO A 159 4.53 20.99 -8.74
C PRO A 159 5.39 20.72 -7.49
N ARG A 160 4.87 21.11 -6.31
CA ARG A 160 5.47 20.85 -5.00
C ARG A 160 5.43 19.39 -4.55
N VAL A 161 4.37 18.65 -4.90
CA VAL A 161 4.26 17.21 -4.61
C VAL A 161 5.30 16.43 -5.41
N GLN A 162 5.47 16.77 -6.69
CA GLN A 162 6.49 16.16 -7.55
C GLN A 162 7.90 16.48 -7.07
N ALA A 163 8.17 17.74 -6.72
CA ALA A 163 9.47 18.15 -6.18
C ALA A 163 9.80 17.42 -4.86
N LEU A 164 8.83 17.31 -3.94
CA LEU A 164 9.02 16.58 -2.68
C LEU A 164 9.22 15.08 -2.93
N ALA A 165 8.47 14.48 -3.85
CA ALA A 165 8.64 13.08 -4.22
C ALA A 165 10.04 12.81 -4.82
N ALA A 166 10.52 13.70 -5.70
CA ALA A 166 11.86 13.62 -6.26
C ALA A 166 12.95 13.76 -5.18
N GLN A 167 12.77 14.69 -4.23
CA GLN A 167 13.70 14.86 -3.11
C GLN A 167 13.73 13.63 -2.18
N LEU A 168 12.57 13.06 -1.85
CA LEU A 168 12.53 11.83 -1.05
C LEU A 168 13.21 10.67 -1.79
N LEU A 169 13.06 10.61 -3.12
CA LEU A 169 13.69 9.57 -3.93
C LEU A 169 15.21 9.75 -4.05
N SER A 170 15.74 10.98 -4.03
CA SER A 170 17.19 11.22 -4.08
C SER A 170 17.92 10.73 -2.83
N GLU A 171 17.23 10.65 -1.69
CA GLU A 171 17.78 10.08 -0.46
C GLU A 171 17.87 8.54 -0.49
N VAL A 172 17.16 7.90 -1.43
CA VAL A 172 17.17 6.45 -1.60
C VAL A 172 18.32 6.06 -2.53
N LYS A 173 19.32 5.33 -2.00
CA LYS A 173 20.36 4.71 -2.82
C LYS A 173 19.77 3.54 -3.60
N LEU A 174 19.30 3.79 -4.81
CA LEU A 174 18.92 2.73 -5.74
C LEU A 174 20.18 2.01 -6.22
N ALA A 175 20.27 0.71 -5.96
CA ALA A 175 21.34 -0.14 -6.48
C ALA A 175 21.15 -0.33 -8.00
N GLY A 176 21.65 0.62 -8.77
CA GLY A 176 21.63 0.63 -10.22
C GLY A 176 22.50 1.78 -10.69
N LYS A 177 23.47 1.48 -11.58
CA LYS A 177 24.39 2.45 -12.17
C LYS A 177 23.63 3.72 -12.53
N SER A 178 24.08 4.84 -11.99
CA SER A 178 23.59 6.20 -12.20
C SER A 178 22.79 6.36 -13.50
N CYS A 179 21.46 6.34 -13.38
CA CYS A 179 20.58 6.83 -14.43
C CYS A 179 19.78 8.01 -13.87
N TRP A 180 20.52 9.01 -13.42
CA TRP A 180 20.02 10.37 -13.26
C TRP A 180 20.47 11.15 -14.50
N ALA A 181 19.85 10.84 -15.64
CA ALA A 181 19.92 11.67 -16.83
C ALA A 181 18.49 12.01 -17.26
N LEU A 182 17.70 12.55 -16.32
CA LEU A 182 16.43 13.21 -16.60
C LEU A 182 16.27 14.42 -15.69
N SER A 183 17.10 15.44 -15.92
CA SER A 183 16.72 16.85 -15.76
C SER A 183 17.83 17.72 -16.31
N GLY A 184 17.68 18.17 -17.56
CA GLY A 184 18.40 19.31 -18.11
C GLY A 184 17.88 20.61 -17.47
N TRP A 185 18.21 20.82 -16.19
CA TRP A 185 17.99 22.08 -15.49
C TRP A 185 19.35 22.55 -15.00
N THR A 186 20.10 23.24 -15.88
CA THR A 186 21.19 24.10 -15.44
C THR A 186 20.57 25.28 -14.71
N VAL A 187 20.69 25.31 -13.38
CA VAL A 187 20.46 26.52 -12.60
C VAL A 187 21.59 27.48 -12.97
N THR A 188 21.28 28.48 -13.78
CA THR A 188 22.14 29.65 -13.95
C THR A 188 22.18 30.39 -12.61
N ALA A 189 23.36 30.39 -11.99
CA ALA A 189 23.64 31.28 -10.87
C ALA A 189 23.54 32.74 -11.39
N ILE A 190 22.64 33.52 -10.79
CA ILE A 190 22.62 34.97 -10.95
C ILE A 190 23.66 35.51 -9.96
N PRO A 191 24.73 36.19 -10.42
CA PRO A 191 25.65 36.85 -9.50
C PRO A 191 25.00 38.14 -8.97
N LEU A 192 25.21 38.40 -7.68
CA LEU A 192 25.03 39.72 -7.06
C LEU A 192 26.08 40.70 -7.62
#